data_AF-A0A954BM89-F1
#
_entry.id   AF-A0A954BM89-F1
#
_cell.length_a   1.000
_cell.length_b   1.000
_cell.length_c   1.000
_cell.angle_alpha   90.00
_cell.angle_beta   90.00
_cell.angle_gamma   90.00
#
_symmetry.space_group_name_H-M   'P 1'
#
loop_
_entity.id
_entity.type
_entity.pdbx_description
1 polymer ?
#
loop_
_entity_poly.entity_id
_entity_poly.type
_entity_poly.pdbx_seq_one_letter_code
_entity_poly.pdbx_strand_id
1 'polypeptide(L)'
;HLTDEEMVALGWKAADGTIPPAVQAMFKTPEQGASTSVWCATDPRLSDRGGVYCENCDIAPLATEESQRWEHVRAWACDDDRAERLWEIS
;
A
#
# COMPACT_ATOMS: atom_id res chain seq x y z
N HIS A 1 4.80 -5.32 16.36
CA HIS A 1 5.32 -4.03 16.86
C HIS A 1 6.83 -4.11 16.81
N LEU A 2 7.51 -3.11 16.24
CA LEU A 2 8.97 -3.04 16.21
C LEU A 2 9.46 -2.28 17.43
N THR A 3 10.55 -2.74 18.03
CA THR A 3 11.25 -2.04 19.09
C THR A 3 11.98 -0.81 18.55
N ASP A 4 12.28 0.15 19.42
CA ASP A 4 13.07 1.33 19.05
C ASP A 4 14.46 0.95 18.53
N GLU A 5 15.07 -0.10 19.10
CA GLU A 5 16.36 -0.63 18.66
C GLU A 5 16.29 -1.15 17.21
N GLU A 6 15.24 -1.89 16.87
CA GLU A 6 14.99 -2.34 15.49
C GLU A 6 14.73 -1.18 14.54
N MET A 7 13.97 -0.16 14.96
CA MET A 7 13.72 1.04 14.14
C MET A 7 15.00 1.82 13.87
N VAL A 8 15.92 1.88 14.83
CA VAL A 8 17.26 2.48 14.63
C VAL A 8 18.10 1.63 13.69
N ALA A 9 18.12 0.31 13.86
CA ALA A 9 18.86 -0.60 12.99
C ALA A 9 18.38 -0.56 11.53
N LEU A 10 17.08 -0.34 11.31
CA LEU A 10 16.47 -0.17 9.98
C LEU A 10 16.60 1.25 9.42
N GLY A 11 17.19 2.18 10.18
CA GLY A 11 17.36 3.57 9.79
C GLY A 11 16.09 4.42 9.80
N TRP A 12 15.00 3.93 10.42
CA TRP A 12 13.72 4.64 10.51
C TRP A 12 13.74 5.72 11.60
N LYS A 13 14.55 5.52 12.63
CA LYS A 13 14.86 6.49 13.69
C LYS A 13 16.38 6.63 13.84
N ALA A 14 16.84 7.79 14.26
CA ALA A 14 18.20 7.98 14.74
C ALA A 14 18.32 7.50 16.20
N ALA A 15 19.55 7.30 16.67
CA ALA A 15 19.83 6.83 18.02
C ALA A 15 19.32 7.78 19.13
N ASP A 16 19.13 9.06 18.81
CA ASP A 16 18.55 10.07 19.71
C ASP A 16 17.01 10.09 19.69
N GLY A 17 16.39 9.18 18.94
CA GLY A 17 14.94 9.04 18.80
C GLY A 17 14.31 9.94 17.72
N THR A 18 15.09 10.79 17.05
CA THR A 18 14.57 11.63 15.95
C THR A 18 14.31 10.80 14.69
N ILE A 19 13.38 11.25 13.84
CA ILE A 19 13.11 10.62 12.54
C ILE A 19 13.91 11.37 11.47
N PRO A 20 14.77 10.71 10.68
CA PRO A 20 15.53 11.38 9.62
C PRO A 20 14.60 12.08 8.62
N PRO A 21 14.93 13.29 8.10
CA PRO A 21 14.06 14.02 7.18
C PRO A 21 13.67 13.23 5.92
N ALA A 22 14.59 12.42 5.38
CA ALA A 22 14.31 11.56 4.24
C ALA A 22 13.27 10.47 4.57
N VAL A 23 13.29 9.96 5.81
CA VAL A 23 12.30 9.00 6.30
C VAL A 23 10.97 9.68 6.56
N GLN A 24 10.99 10.85 7.21
CA GLN A 24 9.79 11.65 7.45
C GLN A 24 9.06 11.99 6.15
N ALA A 25 9.80 12.31 5.08
CA ALA A 25 9.25 12.60 3.76
C ALA A 25 8.57 11.39 3.07
N MET A 26 8.83 10.16 3.52
CA MET A 26 8.15 8.96 3.01
C MET A 26 6.81 8.69 3.69
N PHE A 27 6.54 9.31 4.85
CA PHE A 27 5.27 9.14 5.54
C PHE A 27 4.19 10.05 4.94
N LYS A 28 3.02 9.48 4.68
CA LYS A 28 1.84 10.21 4.22
C LYS A 28 1.19 10.98 5.37
N THR A 29 0.64 12.16 5.09
CA THR A 29 -0.34 12.78 5.99
C THR A 29 -1.63 11.96 6.04
N PRO A 30 -2.52 12.16 7.03
CA PRO A 30 -3.82 11.49 7.06
C PRO A 30 -4.64 11.71 5.79
N GLU A 31 -4.65 12.93 5.24
CA GLU A 31 -5.37 13.28 4.00
C GLU A 31 -4.80 12.52 2.79
N GLN A 32 -3.47 12.45 2.69
CA GLN A 32 -2.79 11.67 1.65
C GLN A 32 -3.05 10.17 1.81
N GLY A 33 -3.11 9.66 3.04
CA GLY A 33 -3.44 8.27 3.33
C GLY A 33 -4.87 7.90 2.95
N ALA A 34 -5.82 8.81 3.17
CA ALA A 34 -7.24 8.59 2.83
C ALA A 34 -7.56 8.81 1.34
N SER A 35 -6.70 9.52 0.62
CA SER A 35 -6.96 9.99 -0.76
C SER A 35 -7.48 8.91 -1.71
N THR A 36 -6.82 7.75 -1.78
CA THR A 36 -7.22 6.66 -2.68
C THR A 36 -8.55 6.06 -2.28
N SER A 37 -8.83 5.89 -0.98
CA SER A 37 -10.13 5.38 -0.52
C SER A 37 -11.27 6.35 -0.85
N VAL A 38 -11.04 7.66 -0.68
CA VAL A 38 -12.02 8.69 -1.06
C VAL A 38 -12.24 8.69 -2.57
N TRP A 39 -11.16 8.57 -3.35
CA TRP A 39 -11.23 8.46 -4.80
C TRP A 39 -12.07 7.24 -5.23
N CYS A 40 -11.80 6.06 -4.66
CA CYS A 40 -12.57 4.84 -4.92
C CYS A 40 -14.07 5.01 -4.64
N ALA A 41 -14.42 5.73 -3.58
CA ALA A 41 -15.80 5.92 -3.16
C ALA A 41 -16.57 6.95 -3.99
N THR A 42 -15.88 7.82 -4.76
CA THR A 42 -16.50 9.02 -5.34
C THR A 42 -16.25 9.21 -6.83
N ASP A 43 -15.21 8.61 -7.40
CA ASP A 43 -14.88 8.80 -8.81
C ASP A 43 -15.83 7.99 -9.71
N PRO A 44 -16.54 8.63 -10.66
CA PRO A 44 -17.53 7.97 -11.50
C PRO A 44 -16.92 6.91 -12.43
N ARG A 45 -15.60 6.93 -12.69
CA ARG A 45 -14.90 5.93 -13.52
C ARG A 45 -14.95 4.52 -12.92
N LEU A 46 -15.32 4.39 -11.64
CA LEU A 46 -15.44 3.11 -10.94
C LEU A 46 -16.89 2.61 -10.80
N SER A 47 -17.87 3.36 -11.30
CA SER A 47 -19.31 3.04 -11.10
C SER A 47 -19.69 1.64 -11.58
N ASP A 48 -19.00 1.13 -12.59
CA ASP A 48 -19.19 -0.19 -13.20
C ASP A 48 -17.96 -1.11 -13.06
N ARG A 49 -17.00 -0.76 -12.20
CA ARG A 49 -15.74 -1.50 -12.02
C ARG A 49 -15.51 -1.92 -10.57
N GLY A 50 -16.17 -3.01 -10.17
CA GLY A 50 -15.92 -3.69 -8.90
C GLY A 50 -14.68 -4.59 -8.93
N GLY A 51 -14.11 -4.90 -7.76
CA GLY A 51 -13.04 -5.89 -7.60
C GLY A 51 -11.64 -5.46 -8.07
N VAL A 52 -11.49 -4.22 -8.56
CA VAL A 52 -10.18 -3.69 -8.97
C VAL A 52 -9.35 -3.28 -7.76
N TYR A 53 -8.03 -3.46 -7.88
CA TYR A 53 -7.07 -2.94 -6.90
C TYR A 53 -6.74 -1.48 -7.25
N CYS A 54 -6.87 -0.58 -6.29
CA CYS A 54 -6.63 0.84 -6.50
C CYS A 54 -5.42 1.32 -5.70
N GLU A 55 -4.61 2.18 -6.31
CA GLU A 55 -3.50 2.87 -5.65
C GLU A 55 -3.31 4.26 -6.26
N ASN A 56 -2.81 5.21 -5.48
CA ASN A 56 -2.48 6.56 -5.95
C ASN A 56 -3.63 7.26 -6.71
N CYS A 57 -4.87 7.07 -6.24
CA CYS A 57 -6.09 7.59 -6.87
C CYS A 57 -6.29 7.14 -8.33
N ASP A 58 -5.87 5.91 -8.64
CA ASP A 58 -6.15 5.23 -9.90
C ASP A 58 -6.31 3.72 -9.69
N ILE A 59 -6.70 3.00 -10.75
CA ILE A 59 -6.60 1.54 -10.80
C ILE A 59 -5.12 1.17 -10.96
N ALA A 60 -4.60 0.34 -10.06
CA ALA A 60 -3.20 -0.04 -10.06
C ALA A 60 -2.85 -0.87 -11.30
N PRO A 61 -1.70 -0.63 -11.95
CA PRO A 61 -1.17 -1.56 -12.93
C PRO A 61 -0.66 -2.83 -12.24
N LEU A 62 -0.40 -3.88 -13.03
CA LEU A 62 0.31 -5.06 -12.54
C LEU A 62 1.77 -4.72 -12.28
N ALA A 63 2.27 -5.19 -11.15
CA ALA A 63 3.68 -5.09 -10.79
C ALA A 63 4.55 -5.91 -11.74
N THR A 64 5.69 -5.35 -12.09
CA THR A 64 6.79 -5.99 -12.81
C THR A 64 7.94 -6.31 -11.85
N GLU A 65 8.99 -6.95 -12.34
CA GLU A 65 10.22 -7.18 -11.57
C GLU A 65 10.92 -5.87 -11.17
N GLU A 66 10.69 -4.79 -11.92
CA GLU A 66 11.24 -3.46 -11.64
C GLU A 66 10.40 -2.67 -10.63
N SER A 67 9.16 -3.10 -10.36
CA SER A 67 8.26 -2.41 -9.43
C SER A 67 8.75 -2.55 -8.00
N GLN A 68 8.76 -1.43 -7.28
CA GLN A 68 9.11 -1.45 -5.86
C GLN A 68 8.10 -2.30 -5.08
N ARG A 69 8.50 -2.79 -3.90
CA ARG A 69 7.64 -3.67 -3.08
C ARG A 69 6.31 -3.03 -2.67
N TRP A 70 6.21 -1.71 -2.67
CA TRP A 70 5.04 -0.93 -2.28
C TRP A 70 4.28 -0.33 -3.47
N GLU A 71 4.71 -0.62 -4.71
CA GLU A 71 4.06 -0.17 -5.93
C GLU A 71 3.39 -1.34 -6.62
N HIS A 72 2.22 -1.07 -7.19
CA HIS A 72 1.51 -1.91 -8.13
C HIS A 72 0.97 -3.22 -7.53
N VAL A 73 -0.12 -3.73 -8.10
CA VAL A 73 -0.73 -4.96 -7.61
C VAL A 73 0.07 -6.16 -8.08
N ARG A 74 0.37 -7.09 -7.18
CA ARG A 74 1.05 -8.34 -7.54
C ARG A 74 0.07 -9.29 -8.22
N ALA A 75 0.51 -9.98 -9.27
CA ALA A 75 -0.36 -10.84 -10.09
C ALA A 75 -1.11 -11.91 -9.26
N TRP A 76 -0.48 -12.44 -8.21
CA TRP A 76 -1.11 -13.43 -7.32
C TRP A 76 -2.25 -12.86 -6.47
N ALA A 77 -2.36 -11.54 -6.31
CA ALA A 77 -3.49 -10.90 -5.64
C ALA A 77 -4.73 -10.79 -6.55
N CYS A 78 -4.58 -11.08 -7.85
CA CYS A 78 -5.64 -11.11 -8.85
C CYS A 78 -5.96 -12.55 -9.31
N ASP A 79 -5.69 -13.55 -8.46
CA ASP A 79 -5.94 -14.97 -8.74
C ASP A 79 -7.19 -15.42 -7.99
N ASP A 80 -8.31 -15.51 -8.71
CA ASP A 80 -9.63 -15.83 -8.17
C ASP A 80 -9.65 -17.23 -7.52
N ASP A 81 -9.02 -18.23 -8.14
CA ASP A 81 -8.93 -19.60 -7.59
C ASP A 81 -8.15 -19.64 -6.26
N ARG A 82 -7.12 -18.80 -6.10
CA ARG A 82 -6.42 -18.63 -4.82
C ARG A 82 -7.29 -17.91 -3.81
N ALA A 83 -8.02 -16.88 -4.23
CA ALA A 83 -8.90 -16.13 -3.35
C ALA A 83 -10.03 -17.01 -2.81
N GLU A 84 -10.66 -17.82 -3.65
CA GLU A 84 -11.72 -18.77 -3.26
C GLU A 84 -11.19 -19.82 -2.26
N ARG A 85 -10.04 -20.43 -2.53
CA ARG A 85 -9.44 -21.40 -1.59
C ARG A 85 -9.07 -20.76 -0.25
N LEU A 86 -8.60 -19.51 -0.25
CA LEU A 86 -8.33 -18.79 0.99
C LEU A 86 -9.62 -18.52 1.76
N TRP A 87 -10.70 -18.16 1.06
CA TRP A 87 -12.00 -17.90 1.65
C TRP A 87 -12.57 -19.14 2.37
N GLU A 88 -12.40 -20.34 1.80
CA GLU A 88 -12.87 -21.60 2.39
C GLU A 88 -12.23 -21.93 3.75
N ILE A 89 -11.03 -21.41 4.02
CA ILE A 89 -10.25 -21.73 5.23
C ILE A 89 -10.14 -20.57 6.23
N SER A 90 -10.71 -19.40 5.92
CA SER A 90 -10.60 -18.18 6.74
C SER A 90 -11.72 -18.00 7.75
#